data_AF-F5HJB5-F1
#
_entry.id   AF-F5HJB5-F1
#
_cell.length_a   1.000
_cell.length_b   1.000
_cell.length_c   1.000
_cell.angle_alpha   90.00
_cell.angle_beta   90.00
_cell.angle_gamma   90.00
#
_symmetry.space_group_name_H-M   'P 1'
#
loop_
_entity.id
_entity.type
_entity.pdbx_description
1 polymer ?
#
loop_
_entity_poly.entity_id
_entity_poly.type
_entity_poly.pdbx_seq_one_letter_code
_entity_poly.pdbx_strand_id
1 'polypeptide(L)'
;MNFFDKILKFTNPIFDCVLDERDREGGELMTYKLFYYLEDDTVSIKELKENQEGRDYFPMLLRKQMLPKNWKENPVSHPSIFLEKSDAEVSEYYSPKDLIVGTTIFVYGRKFLLLDCDGFTRCYYEKALKLTQPDRVRLDSSPKRAPRLEVPSYLGLGTPEDSLASYHSLVPKSPKKDVITYLVNVNKFLRYGCVLDTAHPEDKIRKFVLSLSLADGTITIMESSVDNSGIRGGRFLSPRKVWLPGCNPDEPEYYTAKDLHIGATVVVFAHRFKIVSADLYVYRYMQAYPEIFSPIAIDSVRNFLLAEGHLKDDLRRATEEEYQKLEQSDGPSEQGEVQKRLAGFQIGDSNGASPAPIASPRASPVPYGDAQAAPFAEPPEHPCPHPIIPDEELRKAYHTNEPDELAIQAYNVPEDPTSSRQGSPKKGSKSVHFQDDC
;
A
#
# COMPACT_ATOMS: atom_id res chain seq x y z
N MET A 1 10.77 69.93 -8.19
CA MET A 1 11.10 68.59 -8.73
C MET A 1 10.08 67.62 -8.20
N ASN A 2 9.19 67.14 -9.07
CA ASN A 2 7.99 66.40 -8.69
C ASN A 2 8.35 64.98 -8.24
N PHE A 3 7.55 64.43 -7.32
CA PHE A 3 7.68 63.05 -6.83
C PHE A 3 7.72 62.01 -7.97
N PHE A 4 7.03 62.30 -9.08
CA PHE A 4 7.06 61.52 -10.33
C PHE A 4 8.46 61.45 -10.99
N ASP A 5 9.24 62.53 -11.00
CA ASP A 5 10.60 62.54 -11.59
C ASP A 5 11.58 61.69 -10.76
N LYS A 6 11.31 61.48 -9.47
CA LYS A 6 12.12 60.61 -8.61
C LYS A 6 11.81 59.13 -8.82
N ILE A 7 10.58 58.75 -9.15
CA ILE A 7 10.19 57.35 -9.42
C ILE A 7 10.76 56.89 -10.77
N LEU A 8 10.70 57.74 -11.80
CA LEU A 8 11.26 57.45 -13.13
C LEU A 8 12.77 57.18 -13.11
N LYS A 9 13.50 57.70 -12.11
CA LYS A 9 14.96 57.47 -11.96
C LYS A 9 15.34 56.13 -11.32
N PHE A 10 14.41 55.44 -10.65
CA PHE A 10 14.75 54.23 -9.87
C PHE A 10 14.02 52.96 -10.33
N THR A 11 12.90 53.09 -11.06
CA THR A 11 12.11 51.94 -11.50
C THR A 11 11.75 52.06 -12.98
N ASN A 12 12.40 51.23 -13.80
CA ASN A 12 12.19 51.13 -15.25
C ASN A 12 11.29 49.93 -15.56
N PRO A 13 10.43 49.99 -16.59
CA PRO A 13 9.70 48.81 -17.08
C PRO A 13 10.64 47.64 -17.44
N ILE A 14 10.33 46.47 -16.88
CA ILE A 14 11.08 45.22 -17.08
C ILE A 14 10.15 44.15 -17.65
N PHE A 15 10.66 43.45 -18.67
CA PHE A 15 9.98 42.34 -19.33
C PHE A 15 10.88 41.10 -19.34
N ASP A 16 10.26 39.95 -19.11
CA ASP A 16 10.86 38.65 -19.34
C ASP A 16 10.56 38.23 -20.78
N CYS A 17 11.60 37.86 -21.52
CA CYS A 17 11.51 37.56 -22.95
C CYS A 17 12.11 36.19 -23.23
N VAL A 18 11.68 35.57 -24.31
CA VAL A 18 12.33 34.39 -24.86
C VAL A 18 12.74 34.65 -26.31
N LEU A 19 13.96 34.25 -26.63
CA LEU A 19 14.49 34.21 -27.98
C LEU A 19 14.38 32.76 -28.46
N ASP A 20 13.51 32.54 -29.45
CA ASP A 20 13.34 31.24 -30.08
C ASP A 20 14.23 31.16 -31.33
N GLU A 21 15.36 30.47 -31.20
CA GLU A 21 16.27 30.21 -32.33
C GLU A 21 16.26 28.74 -32.76
N ARG A 22 15.32 27.91 -32.27
CA ARG A 22 15.25 26.47 -32.57
C ARG A 22 15.13 26.14 -34.07
N ASP A 23 14.74 27.11 -34.88
CA ASP A 23 14.70 27.01 -36.35
C ASP A 23 16.11 26.95 -36.99
N ARG A 24 17.17 27.37 -36.29
CA ARG A 24 18.55 27.38 -36.80
C ARG A 24 19.32 26.16 -36.31
N GLU A 25 20.31 25.74 -37.08
CA GLU A 25 21.26 24.70 -36.67
C GLU A 25 22.00 25.14 -35.40
N GLY A 26 21.88 24.34 -34.33
CA GLY A 26 22.44 24.68 -33.01
C GLY A 26 21.73 25.81 -32.27
N GLY A 27 20.57 26.25 -32.76
CA GLY A 27 19.76 27.26 -32.10
C GLY A 27 18.97 26.70 -30.92
N GLU A 28 18.97 27.43 -29.82
CA GLU A 28 18.32 27.05 -28.57
C GLU A 28 17.24 28.06 -28.20
N LEU A 29 16.33 27.64 -27.30
CA LEU A 29 15.36 28.52 -26.68
C LEU A 29 15.99 29.17 -25.45
N MET A 30 16.15 30.49 -25.46
CA MET A 30 16.90 31.21 -24.43
C MET A 30 16.09 32.32 -23.79
N THR A 31 16.22 32.52 -22.48
CA THR A 31 15.46 33.52 -21.73
C THR A 31 16.28 34.78 -21.47
N TYR A 32 15.69 35.95 -21.68
CA TYR A 32 16.36 37.25 -21.57
C TYR A 32 15.52 38.21 -20.75
N LYS A 33 16.16 39.19 -20.12
CA LYS A 33 15.49 40.31 -19.46
C LYS A 33 15.65 41.59 -20.27
N LEU A 34 14.53 42.17 -20.68
CA LEU A 34 14.49 43.44 -21.38
C LEU A 34 14.16 44.56 -20.39
N PHE A 35 14.96 45.61 -20.43
CA PHE A 35 14.77 46.83 -19.66
C PHE A 35 14.45 47.97 -20.63
N TYR A 36 13.34 48.66 -20.39
CA TYR A 36 12.99 49.89 -21.10
C TYR A 36 13.21 51.08 -20.20
N TYR A 37 14.05 52.04 -20.60
CA TYR A 37 14.37 53.23 -19.82
C TYR A 37 13.47 54.39 -20.27
N LEU A 38 12.56 54.81 -19.38
CA LEU A 38 11.61 55.89 -19.66
C LEU A 38 12.26 57.28 -19.73
N GLU A 39 13.49 57.43 -19.22
CA GLU A 39 14.24 58.71 -19.26
C GLU A 39 14.67 59.10 -20.68
N ASP A 40 15.10 58.12 -21.49
CA ASP A 40 15.75 58.33 -22.78
C ASP A 40 15.10 57.51 -23.91
N ASP A 41 13.99 56.82 -23.65
CA ASP A 41 13.34 55.88 -24.58
C ASP A 41 14.31 54.82 -25.16
N THR A 42 15.21 54.32 -24.31
CA THR A 42 16.23 53.33 -24.69
C THR A 42 15.90 51.95 -24.16
N VAL A 43 16.37 50.92 -24.87
CA VAL A 43 16.20 49.52 -24.51
C VAL A 43 17.55 48.90 -24.20
N SER A 44 17.64 48.09 -23.16
CA SER A 44 18.77 47.19 -22.93
C SER A 44 18.28 45.76 -22.71
N ILE A 45 19.05 44.78 -23.18
CA ILE A 45 18.71 43.36 -23.04
C ILE A 45 19.84 42.67 -22.32
N LYS A 46 19.52 42.07 -21.17
CA LYS A 46 20.46 41.31 -20.35
C LYS A 46 20.22 39.82 -20.50
N GLU A 47 21.31 39.09 -20.53
CA GLU A 47 21.31 37.63 -20.51
C GLU A 47 21.14 37.14 -19.07
N LEU A 48 20.35 36.08 -18.91
CA LEU A 48 20.17 35.44 -17.61
C LEU A 48 21.28 34.41 -17.37
N LYS A 49 21.58 34.18 -16.10
CA LYS A 49 22.61 33.20 -15.68
C LYS A 49 22.29 31.79 -16.16
N GLU A 50 21.01 31.45 -16.32
CA GLU A 50 20.53 30.15 -16.79
C GLU A 50 21.00 29.84 -18.21
N ASN A 51 21.19 30.85 -19.07
CA ASN A 51 21.71 30.66 -20.43
C ASN A 51 23.24 30.48 -20.47
N GLN A 52 23.93 30.67 -19.34
CA GLN A 52 25.41 30.67 -19.29
C GLN A 52 25.99 29.26 -19.14
N GLU A 53 25.15 28.24 -18.91
CA GLU A 53 25.60 26.86 -18.84
C GLU A 53 26.18 26.43 -20.20
N GLY A 54 27.50 26.17 -20.23
CA GLY A 54 28.20 25.79 -21.47
C GLY A 54 28.54 26.95 -22.41
N ARG A 55 28.37 28.22 -21.99
CA ARG A 55 28.70 29.41 -22.79
C ARG A 55 29.65 30.36 -22.05
N ASP A 56 30.30 31.24 -22.79
CA ASP A 56 31.11 32.31 -22.19
C ASP A 56 30.22 33.37 -21.53
N TYR A 57 30.70 33.97 -20.45
CA TYR A 57 29.92 34.89 -19.64
C TYR A 57 29.82 36.26 -20.31
N PHE A 58 28.61 36.61 -20.78
CA PHE A 58 28.27 37.96 -21.22
C PHE A 58 27.09 38.51 -20.42
N PRO A 59 27.25 39.65 -19.71
CA PRO A 59 26.18 40.20 -18.87
C PRO A 59 25.07 40.90 -19.66
N MET A 60 25.36 41.32 -20.89
CA MET A 60 24.43 42.06 -21.74
C MET A 60 24.46 41.49 -23.15
N LEU A 61 23.28 41.21 -23.69
CA LEU A 61 23.11 40.91 -25.11
C LEU A 61 23.05 42.20 -25.93
N LEU A 62 22.36 43.23 -25.41
CA LEU A 62 22.20 44.52 -26.05
C LEU A 62 22.49 45.66 -25.08
N ARG A 63 23.48 46.51 -25.43
CA ARG A 63 23.76 47.76 -24.71
C ARG A 63 22.57 48.72 -24.79
N LYS A 64 22.42 49.58 -23.77
CA LYS A 64 21.41 50.64 -23.69
C LYS A 64 21.50 51.51 -24.95
N GLN A 65 20.47 51.46 -25.80
CA GLN A 65 20.35 52.26 -27.02
C GLN A 65 18.88 52.36 -27.44
N MET A 66 18.56 53.33 -28.30
CA MET A 66 17.22 53.41 -28.88
C MET A 66 17.03 52.27 -29.87
N LEU A 67 15.93 51.53 -29.76
CA LEU A 67 15.69 50.35 -30.57
C LEU A 67 14.85 50.71 -31.81
N PRO A 68 15.37 50.59 -33.04
CA PRO A 68 14.60 50.87 -34.25
C PRO A 68 13.60 49.74 -34.54
N LYS A 69 12.36 50.09 -34.92
CA LYS A 69 11.35 49.11 -35.40
C LYS A 69 11.74 48.54 -36.75
N ASN A 70 12.03 49.44 -37.70
CA ASN A 70 12.38 49.10 -39.08
C ASN A 70 13.89 49.19 -39.29
N TRP A 71 14.63 48.21 -38.77
CA TRP A 71 16.09 48.23 -38.90
C TRP A 71 16.59 48.03 -40.35
N LYS A 72 15.82 47.34 -41.21
CA LYS A 72 16.20 47.05 -42.60
C LYS A 72 15.94 48.19 -43.59
N GLU A 73 15.00 49.08 -43.29
CA GLU A 73 14.58 50.11 -44.24
C GLU A 73 15.62 51.23 -44.25
N ASN A 74 16.29 51.41 -45.37
CA ASN A 74 17.19 52.54 -45.60
C ASN A 74 16.44 53.55 -46.48
N PRO A 75 16.43 54.84 -46.13
CA PRO A 75 15.93 55.85 -47.06
C PRO A 75 16.82 55.86 -48.31
N VAL A 76 16.24 56.22 -49.46
CA VAL A 76 16.94 56.25 -50.76
C VAL A 76 18.15 57.20 -50.75
N SER A 77 18.17 58.17 -49.84
CA SER A 77 19.27 59.11 -49.65
C SER A 77 20.46 58.54 -48.85
N HIS A 78 20.32 57.38 -48.20
CA HIS A 78 21.38 56.80 -47.37
C HIS A 78 22.52 56.25 -48.25
N PRO A 79 23.74 56.80 -48.17
CA PRO A 79 24.84 56.31 -48.98
C PRO A 79 25.24 54.90 -48.55
N SER A 80 25.25 53.96 -49.50
CA SER A 80 25.54 52.53 -49.28
C SER A 80 26.94 52.22 -48.74
N ILE A 81 27.80 53.23 -48.59
CA ILE A 81 29.15 53.14 -48.03
C ILE A 81 29.16 53.24 -46.49
N PHE A 82 28.12 53.82 -45.87
CA PHE A 82 28.02 53.94 -44.41
C PHE A 82 27.20 52.81 -43.81
N LEU A 83 27.81 52.09 -42.86
CA LEU A 83 27.18 50.94 -42.18
C LEU A 83 26.27 51.35 -41.03
N GLU A 84 26.59 52.46 -40.36
CA GLU A 84 25.81 53.01 -39.24
C GLU A 84 24.83 54.07 -39.76
N LYS A 85 23.56 53.96 -39.35
CA LYS A 85 22.54 54.98 -39.60
C LYS A 85 22.67 56.08 -38.57
N SER A 86 22.52 57.32 -38.99
CA SER A 86 22.38 58.43 -38.05
C SER A 86 20.96 58.45 -37.44
N ASP A 87 20.81 59.02 -36.24
CA ASP A 87 19.51 59.08 -35.55
C ASP A 87 18.41 59.76 -36.39
N ALA A 88 18.79 60.61 -37.35
CA ALA A 88 17.88 61.31 -38.26
C ALA A 88 17.33 60.45 -39.41
N GLU A 89 17.96 59.30 -39.69
CA GLU A 89 17.61 58.40 -40.81
C GLU A 89 16.74 57.21 -40.35
N VAL A 90 16.54 57.06 -39.04
CA VAL A 90 15.71 56.00 -38.46
C VAL A 90 14.25 56.45 -38.46
N SER A 91 13.39 55.67 -39.15
CA SER A 91 11.98 56.04 -39.34
C SER A 91 11.16 56.00 -38.04
N GLU A 92 11.35 54.99 -37.19
CA GLU A 92 10.54 54.82 -35.97
C GLU A 92 11.26 53.96 -34.93
N TYR A 93 11.21 54.39 -33.66
CA TYR A 93 11.73 53.67 -32.50
C TYR A 93 10.61 52.99 -31.73
N TYR A 94 10.94 51.91 -31.00
CA TYR A 94 9.98 51.27 -30.11
C TYR A 94 9.58 52.21 -28.98
N SER A 95 8.27 52.36 -28.78
CA SER A 95 7.70 53.08 -27.65
C SER A 95 7.19 52.08 -26.61
N PRO A 96 6.88 52.51 -25.37
CA PRO A 96 6.28 51.63 -24.38
C PRO A 96 4.97 51.00 -24.88
N LYS A 97 4.21 51.71 -25.72
CA LYS A 97 2.92 51.20 -26.24
C LYS A 97 3.08 49.95 -27.12
N ASP A 98 4.26 49.73 -27.68
CA ASP A 98 4.56 48.59 -28.55
C ASP A 98 4.96 47.33 -27.75
N LEU A 99 5.23 47.47 -26.45
CA LEU A 99 5.69 46.39 -25.58
C LEU A 99 4.52 45.82 -24.78
N ILE A 100 3.86 44.82 -25.36
CA ILE A 100 2.72 44.13 -24.75
C ILE A 100 3.08 42.67 -24.50
N VAL A 101 2.76 42.14 -23.32
CA VAL A 101 3.02 40.71 -23.02
C VAL A 101 2.33 39.82 -24.07
N GLY A 102 3.05 38.81 -24.57
CA GLY A 102 2.58 37.93 -25.64
C GLY A 102 2.84 38.43 -27.07
N THR A 103 3.26 39.68 -27.27
CA THR A 103 3.71 40.13 -28.60
C THR A 103 5.17 39.77 -28.85
N THR A 104 5.52 39.62 -30.13
CA THR A 104 6.90 39.39 -30.57
C THR A 104 7.50 40.70 -31.05
N ILE A 105 8.61 41.09 -30.43
CA ILE A 105 9.41 42.25 -30.84
C ILE A 105 10.59 41.82 -31.70
N PHE A 106 11.00 42.67 -32.62
CA PHE A 106 12.16 42.44 -33.48
C PHE A 106 13.35 43.28 -33.01
N VAL A 107 14.42 42.62 -32.57
CA VAL A 107 15.67 43.26 -32.14
C VAL A 107 16.74 42.93 -33.17
N TYR A 108 17.06 43.87 -34.06
CA TYR A 108 18.07 43.71 -35.13
C TYR A 108 17.92 42.39 -35.93
N GLY A 109 16.66 41.99 -36.19
CA GLY A 109 16.33 40.79 -36.96
C GLY A 109 16.10 39.52 -36.13
N ARG A 110 16.35 39.55 -34.83
CA ARG A 110 16.02 38.44 -33.90
C ARG A 110 14.63 38.65 -33.30
N LYS A 111 13.85 37.57 -33.22
CA LYS A 111 12.48 37.56 -32.69
C LYS A 111 12.50 37.29 -31.19
N PHE A 112 12.07 38.26 -30.40
CA PHE A 112 11.91 38.10 -28.95
C PHE A 112 10.42 38.07 -28.63
N LEU A 113 9.95 36.99 -28.02
CA LEU A 113 8.59 36.89 -27.50
C LEU A 113 8.58 37.39 -26.05
N LEU A 114 7.72 38.36 -25.74
CA LEU A 114 7.53 38.84 -24.38
C LEU A 114 6.67 37.84 -23.61
N LEU A 115 7.23 37.23 -22.57
CA LEU A 115 6.56 36.20 -21.76
C LEU A 115 5.78 36.80 -20.59
N ASP A 116 6.42 37.70 -19.85
CA ASP A 116 5.86 38.31 -18.66
C ASP A 116 6.42 39.72 -18.44
N CYS A 117 5.78 40.47 -17.54
CA CYS A 117 6.25 41.77 -17.10
C CYS A 117 6.13 41.90 -15.58
N ASP A 118 7.04 42.68 -15.01
CA ASP A 118 7.12 42.92 -13.55
C ASP A 118 5.85 43.63 -13.01
N GLY A 119 5.57 43.48 -11.72
CA GLY A 119 4.40 44.09 -11.07
C GLY A 119 4.37 45.61 -11.19
N PHE A 120 5.53 46.26 -11.05
CA PHE A 120 5.70 47.68 -11.32
C PHE A 120 5.32 48.04 -12.76
N THR A 121 5.77 47.25 -13.74
CA THR A 121 5.48 47.46 -15.15
C THR A 121 3.98 47.39 -15.40
N ARG A 122 3.28 46.39 -14.85
CA ARG A 122 1.82 46.28 -14.96
C ARG A 122 1.11 47.54 -14.44
N CYS A 123 1.50 48.01 -13.27
CA CYS A 123 0.95 49.23 -12.65
C CYS A 123 1.23 50.50 -13.48
N TYR A 124 2.44 50.63 -14.04
CA TYR A 124 2.80 51.75 -14.92
C TYR A 124 1.94 51.79 -16.18
N TYR A 125 1.74 50.65 -16.85
CA TYR A 125 0.91 50.58 -18.06
C TYR A 125 -0.56 50.91 -17.76
N GLU A 126 -1.07 50.47 -16.62
CA GLU A 126 -2.44 50.77 -16.19
C GLU A 126 -2.63 52.25 -15.85
N LYS A 127 -1.74 52.85 -15.05
CA LYS A 127 -1.88 54.24 -14.58
C LYS A 127 -1.49 55.28 -15.64
N ALA A 128 -0.37 55.08 -16.35
CA ALA A 128 0.18 56.08 -17.26
C ALA A 128 -0.34 55.94 -18.69
N LEU A 129 -0.45 54.71 -19.19
CA LEU A 129 -0.83 54.44 -20.59
C LEU A 129 -2.30 54.02 -20.72
N LYS A 130 -2.99 53.71 -19.61
CA LYS A 130 -4.36 53.16 -19.57
C LYS A 130 -4.48 51.88 -20.41
N LEU A 131 -3.41 51.08 -20.40
CA LEU A 131 -3.34 49.79 -21.09
C LEU A 131 -3.17 48.68 -20.04
N THR A 132 -4.03 47.67 -20.09
CA THR A 132 -3.90 46.49 -19.23
C THR A 132 -3.00 45.47 -19.92
N GLN A 133 -1.89 45.11 -19.28
CA GLN A 133 -1.00 44.05 -19.78
C GLN A 133 -1.66 42.68 -19.60
N PRO A 134 -1.61 41.80 -20.60
CA PRO A 134 -2.16 40.45 -20.49
C PRO A 134 -1.33 39.56 -19.55
N ASP A 135 -1.88 38.40 -19.22
CA ASP A 135 -1.26 37.45 -18.30
C ASP A 135 -0.03 36.75 -18.91
N ARG A 136 0.80 36.18 -18.02
CA ARG A 136 2.04 35.49 -18.37
C ARG A 136 1.80 34.37 -19.39
N VAL A 137 2.59 34.38 -20.46
CA VAL A 137 2.63 33.30 -21.46
C VAL A 137 3.39 32.11 -20.89
N ARG A 138 2.76 30.93 -20.85
CA ARG A 138 3.40 29.68 -20.42
C ARG A 138 4.03 28.98 -21.62
N LEU A 139 5.31 28.66 -21.51
CA LEU A 139 6.01 27.80 -22.45
C LEU A 139 5.87 26.35 -21.97
N ASP A 140 5.16 25.51 -22.72
CA ASP A 140 5.00 24.10 -22.40
C ASP A 140 6.28 23.33 -22.76
N SER A 141 7.29 23.38 -21.89
CA SER A 141 8.49 22.55 -21.98
C SER A 141 8.51 21.51 -20.85
N SER A 142 7.48 20.67 -20.76
CA SER A 142 7.60 19.50 -19.87
C SER A 142 8.71 18.59 -20.41
N PRO A 143 9.75 18.25 -19.63
CA PRO A 143 10.76 17.32 -20.09
C PRO A 143 10.08 15.99 -20.42
N LYS A 144 10.37 15.41 -21.59
CA LYS A 144 9.89 14.07 -21.94
C LYS A 144 10.40 13.11 -20.89
N ARG A 145 9.50 12.57 -20.07
CA ARG A 145 9.86 11.59 -19.05
C ARG A 145 10.44 10.37 -19.76
N ALA A 146 11.63 9.94 -19.36
CA ALA A 146 12.21 8.70 -19.87
C ALA A 146 11.22 7.54 -19.65
N PRO A 147 11.08 6.61 -20.61
CA PRO A 147 10.22 5.45 -20.42
C PRO A 147 10.69 4.64 -19.20
N ARG A 148 9.74 4.20 -18.39
CA ARG A 148 10.05 3.30 -17.26
C ARG A 148 10.26 1.91 -17.82
N LEU A 149 11.31 1.23 -17.36
CA LEU A 149 11.52 -0.18 -17.66
C LEU A 149 10.46 -1.02 -16.95
N GLU A 150 9.85 -1.94 -17.68
CA GLU A 150 8.91 -2.91 -17.14
C GLU A 150 9.67 -4.02 -16.42
N VAL A 151 9.06 -4.55 -15.36
CA VAL A 151 9.63 -5.67 -14.60
C VAL A 151 9.59 -6.93 -15.49
N PRO A 152 10.68 -7.69 -15.60
CA PRO A 152 10.67 -8.94 -16.36
C PRO A 152 9.74 -9.97 -15.71
N SER A 153 9.21 -10.87 -16.52
CA SER A 153 8.39 -11.98 -16.03
C SER A 153 9.21 -12.94 -15.14
N TYR A 154 8.53 -13.53 -14.16
CA TYR A 154 9.08 -14.43 -13.18
C TYR A 154 9.49 -15.78 -13.80
N LEU A 155 10.73 -16.18 -13.55
CA LEU A 155 11.36 -17.36 -14.16
C LEU A 155 10.92 -18.70 -13.52
N GLY A 156 10.20 -18.69 -12.40
CA GLY A 156 9.83 -19.93 -11.68
C GLY A 156 10.90 -20.46 -10.72
N LEU A 157 11.98 -19.71 -10.50
CA LEU A 157 13.05 -20.06 -9.56
C LEU A 157 12.87 -19.31 -8.23
N GLY A 158 13.12 -19.98 -7.11
CA GLY A 158 13.02 -19.35 -5.79
C GLY A 158 11.61 -18.89 -5.43
N THR A 159 11.48 -17.81 -4.65
CA THR A 159 10.20 -17.11 -4.48
C THR A 159 10.15 -15.89 -5.40
N PRO A 160 8.96 -15.48 -5.86
CA PRO A 160 8.82 -14.31 -6.72
C PRO A 160 9.25 -13.02 -6.02
N GLU A 161 9.03 -12.89 -4.72
CA GLU A 161 9.48 -11.74 -3.94
C GLU A 161 11.01 -11.63 -3.87
N ASP A 162 11.69 -12.78 -3.82
CA ASP A 162 13.16 -12.86 -3.80
C ASP A 162 13.76 -12.59 -5.19
N SER A 163 13.12 -13.11 -6.24
CA SER A 163 13.51 -12.81 -7.63
C SER A 163 13.34 -11.33 -7.96
N LEU A 164 12.25 -10.72 -7.49
CA LEU A 164 12.00 -9.29 -7.66
C LEU A 164 13.07 -8.43 -6.98
N ALA A 165 13.65 -8.89 -5.86
CA ALA A 165 14.74 -8.18 -5.20
C ALA A 165 16.01 -8.09 -6.06
N SER A 166 16.24 -9.09 -6.93
CA SER A 166 17.35 -9.10 -7.89
C SER A 166 17.14 -8.11 -9.04
N TYR A 167 15.87 -7.87 -9.42
CA TYR A 167 15.53 -6.82 -10.37
C TYR A 167 15.73 -5.41 -9.77
N HIS A 168 15.35 -5.21 -8.50
CA HIS A 168 15.40 -3.89 -7.88
C HIS A 168 16.81 -3.41 -7.50
N SER A 169 17.78 -4.30 -7.30
CA SER A 169 19.11 -3.96 -6.80
C SER A 169 20.16 -4.91 -7.34
N LEU A 170 21.32 -4.37 -7.75
CA LEU A 170 22.47 -5.16 -8.21
C LEU A 170 22.92 -6.18 -7.16
N VAL A 171 22.93 -5.77 -5.88
CA VAL A 171 23.13 -6.68 -4.75
C VAL A 171 21.75 -7.02 -4.20
N PRO A 172 21.25 -8.26 -4.38
CA PRO A 172 19.93 -8.62 -3.92
C PRO A 172 19.86 -8.53 -2.40
N LYS A 173 18.77 -7.94 -1.92
CA LYS A 173 18.47 -7.84 -0.50
C LYS A 173 17.33 -8.78 -0.18
N SER A 174 17.43 -9.51 0.92
CA SER A 174 16.34 -10.39 1.34
C SER A 174 15.04 -9.59 1.52
N PRO A 175 13.89 -10.15 1.08
CA PRO A 175 12.62 -9.48 1.23
C PRO A 175 12.29 -9.30 2.71
N LYS A 176 11.82 -8.11 3.07
CA LYS A 176 11.46 -7.78 4.45
C LYS A 176 10.13 -8.43 4.81
N LYS A 177 10.12 -9.23 5.89
CA LYS A 177 8.90 -9.79 6.47
C LYS A 177 8.26 -8.79 7.42
N ASP A 178 6.95 -8.84 7.57
CA ASP A 178 6.25 -8.08 8.60
C ASP A 178 6.46 -8.73 9.97
N VAL A 179 7.50 -8.25 10.66
CA VAL A 179 7.93 -8.78 11.96
C VAL A 179 6.87 -8.58 13.04
N ILE A 180 6.08 -7.51 12.97
CA ILE A 180 5.06 -7.19 13.98
C ILE A 180 3.92 -8.19 13.87
N THR A 181 3.39 -8.37 12.65
CA THR A 181 2.32 -9.34 12.39
C THR A 181 2.78 -10.75 12.74
N TYR A 182 4.02 -11.11 12.38
CA TYR A 182 4.59 -12.39 12.76
C TYR A 182 4.56 -12.58 14.28
N LEU A 183 5.14 -11.65 15.05
CA LEU A 183 5.30 -11.77 16.50
C LEU A 183 3.96 -11.85 17.25
N VAL A 184 2.98 -11.04 16.83
CA VAL A 184 1.64 -11.01 17.46
C VAL A 184 0.86 -12.30 17.18
N ASN A 185 1.09 -12.92 16.02
CA ASN A 185 0.34 -14.10 15.58
C ASN A 185 1.13 -15.41 15.66
N VAL A 186 2.32 -15.40 16.27
CA VAL A 186 3.07 -16.64 16.57
C VAL A 186 2.15 -17.59 17.34
N ASN A 187 2.17 -18.86 16.94
CA ASN A 187 1.35 -19.94 17.51
C ASN A 187 -0.17 -19.82 17.31
N LYS A 188 -0.67 -18.85 16.52
CA LYS A 188 -2.08 -18.80 16.15
C LYS A 188 -2.31 -19.48 14.80
N PHE A 189 -3.11 -20.54 14.82
CA PHE A 189 -3.41 -21.34 13.64
C PHE A 189 -4.92 -21.48 13.45
N LEU A 190 -5.40 -21.26 12.23
CA LEU A 190 -6.75 -21.62 11.84
C LEU A 190 -6.76 -23.05 11.34
N ARG A 191 -7.47 -23.94 12.03
CA ARG A 191 -7.50 -25.38 11.73
C ARG A 191 -8.85 -25.77 11.14
N TYR A 192 -8.79 -26.50 10.04
CA TYR A 192 -9.94 -26.96 9.28
C TYR A 192 -9.81 -28.46 9.00
N GLY A 193 -10.91 -29.20 9.13
CA GLY A 193 -11.00 -30.56 8.64
C GLY A 193 -11.38 -30.54 7.16
N CYS A 194 -10.64 -31.28 6.35
CA CYS A 194 -10.84 -31.35 4.92
C CYS A 194 -10.77 -32.79 4.42
N VAL A 195 -11.47 -33.01 3.31
CA VAL A 195 -11.52 -34.29 2.59
C VAL A 195 -11.08 -34.03 1.15
N LEU A 196 -10.40 -35.00 0.56
CA LEU A 196 -9.90 -34.89 -0.80
C LEU A 196 -11.05 -35.07 -1.80
N ASP A 197 -11.28 -34.06 -2.65
CA ASP A 197 -12.22 -34.12 -3.77
C ASP A 197 -11.57 -34.95 -4.88
N THR A 198 -11.79 -36.27 -4.81
CA THR A 198 -11.04 -37.29 -5.55
C THR A 198 -11.82 -37.93 -6.67
N ALA A 199 -11.08 -38.29 -7.73
CA ALA A 199 -11.56 -39.21 -8.75
C ALA A 199 -11.56 -40.67 -8.27
N HIS A 200 -10.60 -41.07 -7.42
CA HIS A 200 -10.44 -42.44 -6.94
C HIS A 200 -11.26 -42.71 -5.66
N PRO A 201 -11.96 -43.84 -5.56
CA PRO A 201 -12.81 -44.15 -4.42
C PRO A 201 -12.02 -44.44 -3.13
N GLU A 202 -10.79 -44.97 -3.21
CA GLU A 202 -9.98 -45.26 -2.01
C GLU A 202 -9.61 -44.02 -1.19
N ASP A 203 -9.41 -42.87 -1.84
CA ASP A 203 -9.00 -41.64 -1.19
C ASP A 203 -10.15 -40.95 -0.42
N LYS A 204 -11.40 -41.38 -0.61
CA LYS A 204 -12.58 -40.80 0.06
C LYS A 204 -12.56 -41.00 1.58
N ILE A 205 -11.87 -42.03 2.05
CA ILE A 205 -11.78 -42.37 3.47
C ILE A 205 -10.75 -41.48 4.17
N ARG A 206 -9.83 -40.87 3.42
CA ARG A 206 -8.71 -40.08 3.95
C ARG A 206 -9.21 -38.74 4.48
N LYS A 207 -8.84 -38.45 5.73
CA LYS A 207 -9.18 -37.21 6.42
C LYS A 207 -7.92 -36.38 6.64
N PHE A 208 -8.02 -35.10 6.37
CA PHE A 208 -6.91 -34.16 6.46
C PHE A 208 -7.26 -33.01 7.40
N VAL A 209 -6.26 -32.51 8.09
CA VAL A 209 -6.34 -31.30 8.90
C VAL A 209 -5.46 -30.25 8.24
N LEU A 210 -6.10 -29.21 7.69
CA LEU A 210 -5.45 -28.05 7.12
C LEU A 210 -5.26 -27.01 8.22
N SER A 211 -4.03 -26.57 8.42
CA SER A 211 -3.67 -25.52 9.38
C SER A 211 -3.08 -24.32 8.64
N LEU A 212 -3.74 -23.17 8.73
CA LEU A 212 -3.24 -21.89 8.24
C LEU A 212 -2.57 -21.13 9.39
N SER A 213 -1.30 -20.77 9.25
CA SER A 213 -0.57 -19.91 10.18
C SER A 213 -0.96 -18.44 9.97
N LEU A 214 -1.43 -17.77 11.03
CA LEU A 214 -1.74 -16.34 10.97
C LEU A 214 -0.50 -15.44 11.03
N ALA A 215 0.67 -16.00 11.36
CA ALA A 215 1.94 -15.27 11.42
C ALA A 215 2.54 -15.05 10.03
N ASP A 216 2.62 -16.12 9.23
CA ASP A 216 3.30 -16.12 7.93
C ASP A 216 2.37 -16.34 6.74
N GLY A 217 1.09 -16.69 6.96
CA GLY A 217 0.17 -17.11 5.90
C GLY A 217 0.53 -18.46 5.27
N THR A 218 1.30 -19.29 5.97
CA THR A 218 1.70 -20.62 5.48
C THR A 218 0.63 -21.66 5.78
N ILE A 219 0.42 -22.57 4.83
CA ILE A 219 -0.51 -23.69 4.96
C ILE A 219 0.28 -24.96 5.23
N THR A 220 -0.19 -25.73 6.20
CA THR A 220 0.32 -27.06 6.54
C THR A 220 -0.84 -28.03 6.45
N ILE A 221 -0.65 -29.20 5.83
CA ILE A 221 -1.69 -30.23 5.72
C ILE A 221 -1.16 -31.50 6.39
N MET A 222 -1.90 -31.96 7.39
CA MET A 222 -1.62 -33.18 8.13
C MET A 222 -2.70 -34.20 7.79
N GLU A 223 -2.31 -35.41 7.47
CA GLU A 223 -3.20 -36.55 7.25
C GLU A 223 -3.44 -37.29 8.57
N SER A 224 -4.71 -37.47 8.91
CA SER A 224 -5.12 -38.25 10.08
C SER A 224 -4.98 -39.75 9.78
N SER A 225 -4.34 -40.49 10.69
CA SER A 225 -4.30 -41.95 10.60
C SER A 225 -5.67 -42.53 10.92
N VAL A 226 -6.15 -43.44 10.08
CA VAL A 226 -7.41 -44.18 10.29
C VAL A 226 -7.05 -45.66 10.46
N ASP A 227 -7.49 -46.25 11.57
CA ASP A 227 -7.22 -47.65 11.86
C ASP A 227 -7.81 -48.57 10.78
N ASN A 228 -7.08 -49.65 10.46
CA ASN A 228 -7.47 -50.64 9.45
C ASN A 228 -7.66 -50.09 8.02
N SER A 229 -7.22 -48.85 7.74
CA SER A 229 -7.26 -48.27 6.38
C SER A 229 -6.10 -48.73 5.49
N GLY A 230 -5.00 -49.21 6.10
CA GLY A 230 -3.75 -49.52 5.39
C GLY A 230 -2.95 -48.29 4.97
N ILE A 231 -3.42 -47.07 5.29
CA ILE A 231 -2.79 -45.81 4.92
C ILE A 231 -2.09 -45.23 6.15
N ARG A 232 -0.79 -44.92 6.02
CA ARG A 232 -0.04 -44.26 7.10
C ARG A 232 -0.35 -42.77 7.07
N GLY A 233 -0.89 -42.25 8.17
CA GLY A 233 -1.03 -40.81 8.37
C GLY A 233 0.33 -40.11 8.50
N GLY A 234 0.32 -38.77 8.47
CA GLY A 234 1.55 -38.00 8.55
C GLY A 234 1.43 -36.59 7.97
N ARG A 235 2.57 -35.97 7.68
CA ARG A 235 2.60 -34.64 7.05
C ARG A 235 2.42 -34.79 5.55
N PHE A 236 1.27 -34.34 5.04
CA PHE A 236 0.99 -34.33 3.62
C PHE A 236 1.64 -33.14 2.91
N LEU A 237 1.58 -31.95 3.53
CA LEU A 237 2.20 -30.73 3.03
C LEU A 237 3.03 -30.07 4.14
N SER A 238 4.31 -29.78 3.84
CA SER A 238 5.16 -28.98 4.71
C SER A 238 4.74 -27.50 4.69
N PRO A 239 4.97 -26.75 5.79
CA PRO A 239 4.53 -25.36 5.89
C PRO A 239 5.03 -24.54 4.70
N ARG A 240 4.11 -24.10 3.85
CA ARG A 240 4.44 -23.33 2.64
C ARG A 240 3.29 -22.41 2.26
N LYS A 241 3.60 -21.27 1.65
CA LYS A 241 2.58 -20.40 1.05
C LYS A 241 2.09 -21.02 -0.26
N VAL A 242 0.78 -21.19 -0.40
CA VAL A 242 0.16 -21.80 -1.58
C VAL A 242 -0.53 -20.73 -2.41
N TRP A 243 -0.31 -20.75 -3.71
CA TRP A 243 -0.89 -19.80 -4.66
C TRP A 243 -2.35 -20.12 -4.95
N LEU A 244 -3.14 -19.09 -5.26
CA LEU A 244 -4.48 -19.27 -5.80
C LEU A 244 -4.40 -19.91 -7.20
N PRO A 245 -5.39 -20.74 -7.56
CA PRO A 245 -5.47 -21.31 -8.89
C PRO A 245 -5.70 -20.20 -9.93
N GLY A 246 -4.88 -20.16 -10.97
CA GLY A 246 -5.03 -19.21 -12.08
C GLY A 246 -4.45 -17.81 -11.84
N CYS A 247 -3.66 -17.60 -10.80
CA CYS A 247 -2.96 -16.33 -10.59
C CYS A 247 -1.84 -16.10 -11.63
N ASN A 248 -1.51 -14.83 -11.86
CA ASN A 248 -0.35 -14.47 -12.68
C ASN A 248 0.94 -14.92 -11.98
N PRO A 249 1.88 -15.58 -12.68
CA PRO A 249 3.16 -15.98 -12.08
C PRO A 249 4.01 -14.80 -11.57
N ASP A 250 3.86 -13.64 -12.21
CA ASP A 250 4.60 -12.42 -11.89
C ASP A 250 4.09 -11.73 -10.62
N GLU A 251 2.81 -11.92 -10.30
CA GLU A 251 2.14 -11.37 -9.13
C GLU A 251 1.27 -12.48 -8.51
N PRO A 252 1.88 -13.41 -7.76
CA PRO A 252 1.14 -14.51 -7.17
C PRO A 252 0.23 -14.01 -6.04
N GLU A 253 -1.03 -14.40 -6.08
CA GLU A 253 -1.93 -14.25 -4.95
C GLU A 253 -1.88 -15.54 -4.11
N TYR A 254 -1.83 -15.39 -2.78
CA TYR A 254 -1.72 -16.50 -1.83
C TYR A 254 -3.04 -16.75 -1.09
N TYR A 255 -3.32 -18.02 -0.79
CA TYR A 255 -4.47 -18.40 0.01
C TYR A 255 -4.40 -17.72 1.38
N THR A 256 -5.46 -17.00 1.72
CA THR A 256 -5.57 -16.25 2.97
C THR A 256 -6.76 -16.78 3.78
N ALA A 257 -6.91 -16.32 5.02
CA ALA A 257 -8.04 -16.72 5.88
C ALA A 257 -9.41 -16.45 5.21
N LYS A 258 -9.52 -15.39 4.40
CA LYS A 258 -10.73 -15.02 3.64
C LYS A 258 -11.26 -16.14 2.73
N ASP A 259 -10.36 -16.95 2.18
CA ASP A 259 -10.66 -17.98 1.18
C ASP A 259 -11.05 -19.33 1.83
N LEU A 260 -10.87 -19.44 3.15
CA LEU A 260 -11.10 -20.67 3.92
C LEU A 260 -12.42 -20.58 4.67
N HIS A 261 -13.44 -21.26 4.17
CA HIS A 261 -14.74 -21.43 4.83
C HIS A 261 -15.30 -22.82 4.58
N ILE A 262 -16.35 -23.20 5.33
CA ILE A 262 -16.96 -24.53 5.16
C ILE A 262 -17.56 -24.65 3.76
N GLY A 263 -17.28 -25.77 3.10
CA GLY A 263 -17.66 -26.03 1.71
C GLY A 263 -16.71 -25.47 0.66
N ALA A 264 -15.75 -24.62 1.01
CA ALA A 264 -14.74 -24.13 0.08
C ALA A 264 -13.82 -25.25 -0.41
N THR A 265 -13.31 -25.11 -1.64
CA THR A 265 -12.35 -26.05 -2.24
C THR A 265 -11.00 -25.37 -2.41
N VAL A 266 -9.99 -25.88 -1.71
CA VAL A 266 -8.61 -25.38 -1.72
C VAL A 266 -7.79 -26.26 -2.66
N VAL A 267 -7.16 -25.65 -3.66
CA VAL A 267 -6.35 -26.37 -4.66
C VAL A 267 -4.88 -26.24 -4.27
N VAL A 268 -4.24 -27.38 -4.01
CA VAL A 268 -2.83 -27.46 -3.59
C VAL A 268 -2.10 -28.45 -4.47
N PHE A 269 -1.16 -28.01 -5.30
CA PHE A 269 -0.37 -28.88 -6.20
C PHE A 269 -1.23 -29.93 -6.95
N ALA A 270 -2.28 -29.46 -7.63
CA ALA A 270 -3.28 -30.27 -8.36
C ALA A 270 -4.23 -31.13 -7.49
N HIS A 271 -4.02 -31.23 -6.18
CA HIS A 271 -4.96 -31.84 -5.25
C HIS A 271 -6.04 -30.84 -4.83
N ARG A 272 -7.31 -31.28 -4.79
CA ARG A 272 -8.45 -30.45 -4.41
C ARG A 272 -8.94 -30.89 -3.04
N PHE A 273 -8.88 -30.00 -2.05
CA PHE A 273 -9.32 -30.27 -0.69
C PHE A 273 -10.62 -29.52 -0.43
N LYS A 274 -11.68 -30.25 -0.14
CA LYS A 274 -12.96 -29.66 0.28
C LYS A 274 -12.96 -29.51 1.80
N ILE A 275 -13.20 -28.30 2.29
CA ILE A 275 -13.33 -28.03 3.72
C ILE A 275 -14.70 -28.52 4.20
N VAL A 276 -14.68 -29.41 5.19
CA VAL A 276 -15.88 -30.04 5.75
C VAL A 276 -16.16 -29.56 7.16
N SER A 277 -15.13 -29.36 7.98
CA SER A 277 -15.26 -28.92 9.36
C SER A 277 -14.28 -27.79 9.70
N ALA A 278 -14.57 -27.08 10.78
CA ALA A 278 -13.72 -25.99 11.29
C ALA A 278 -13.62 -26.10 12.82
N ASP A 279 -12.46 -25.70 13.36
CA ASP A 279 -12.24 -25.65 14.80
C ASP A 279 -12.99 -24.47 15.45
N LEU A 280 -13.30 -24.57 16.75
CA LEU A 280 -14.00 -23.51 17.49
C LEU A 280 -13.20 -22.20 17.51
N TYR A 281 -11.85 -22.30 17.53
CA TYR A 281 -10.97 -21.14 17.46
C TYR A 281 -11.17 -20.34 16.16
N VAL A 282 -11.44 -21.01 15.04
CA VAL A 282 -11.67 -20.35 13.75
C VAL A 282 -12.89 -19.44 13.83
N TYR A 283 -13.99 -19.94 14.40
CA TYR A 283 -15.20 -19.16 14.54
C TYR A 283 -14.99 -17.93 15.42
N ARG A 284 -14.29 -18.07 16.56
CA ARG A 284 -13.95 -16.95 17.44
C ARG A 284 -13.08 -15.91 16.72
N TYR A 285 -12.14 -16.37 15.90
CA TYR A 285 -11.31 -15.48 15.09
C TYR A 285 -12.15 -14.73 14.04
N MET A 286 -13.07 -15.40 13.36
CA MET A 286 -13.99 -14.79 12.42
C MET A 286 -14.89 -13.73 13.07
N GLN A 287 -15.38 -13.99 14.30
CA GLN A 287 -16.17 -13.02 15.06
C GLN A 287 -15.36 -11.80 15.51
N ALA A 288 -14.07 -11.99 15.85
CA ALA A 288 -13.19 -10.90 16.26
C ALA A 288 -12.80 -9.98 15.09
N TYR A 289 -12.74 -10.52 13.87
CA TYR A 289 -12.34 -9.79 12.66
C TYR A 289 -13.34 -9.95 11.51
N PRO A 290 -14.60 -9.50 11.67
CA PRO A 290 -15.65 -9.71 10.68
C PRO A 290 -15.35 -9.00 9.35
N GLU A 291 -14.56 -7.93 9.36
CA GLU A 291 -14.16 -7.17 8.16
C GLU A 291 -13.36 -8.00 7.13
N ILE A 292 -12.68 -9.07 7.59
CA ILE A 292 -11.85 -9.92 6.73
C ILE A 292 -12.68 -10.99 6.02
N PHE A 293 -13.83 -11.36 6.59
CA PHE A 293 -14.62 -12.51 6.18
C PHE A 293 -15.96 -12.08 5.57
N SER A 294 -16.45 -12.85 4.61
CA SER A 294 -17.83 -12.70 4.15
C SER A 294 -18.81 -13.12 5.25
N PRO A 295 -19.94 -12.42 5.45
CA PRO A 295 -20.94 -12.83 6.44
C PRO A 295 -21.44 -14.26 6.20
N ILE A 296 -21.55 -14.67 4.94
CA ILE A 296 -21.93 -16.03 4.53
C ILE A 296 -20.93 -17.07 5.05
N ALA A 297 -19.64 -16.75 5.04
CA ALA A 297 -18.59 -17.63 5.56
C ALA A 297 -18.73 -17.81 7.07
N ILE A 298 -18.98 -16.73 7.81
CA ILE A 298 -19.17 -16.77 9.27
C ILE A 298 -20.39 -17.62 9.62
N ASP A 299 -21.51 -17.42 8.92
CA ASP A 299 -22.74 -18.17 9.14
C ASP A 299 -22.57 -19.66 8.80
N SER A 300 -21.81 -19.99 7.75
CA SER A 300 -21.51 -21.39 7.40
C SER A 300 -20.82 -22.13 8.54
N VAL A 301 -19.83 -21.49 9.17
CA VAL A 301 -19.08 -22.03 10.31
C VAL A 301 -19.96 -22.10 11.54
N ARG A 302 -20.76 -21.06 11.81
CA ARG A 302 -21.71 -21.03 12.92
C ARG A 302 -22.70 -22.19 12.85
N ASN A 303 -23.33 -22.39 11.69
CA ASN A 303 -24.34 -23.44 11.49
C ASN A 303 -23.74 -24.84 11.68
N PHE A 304 -22.52 -25.06 11.20
CA PHE A 304 -21.80 -26.31 11.42
C PHE A 304 -21.51 -26.56 12.91
N LEU A 305 -20.97 -25.57 13.64
CA LEU A 305 -20.66 -25.72 15.06
C LEU A 305 -21.91 -25.84 15.95
N LEU A 306 -23.02 -25.22 15.55
CA LEU A 306 -24.32 -25.41 16.18
C LEU A 306 -24.82 -26.84 15.99
N ALA A 307 -24.67 -27.41 14.79
CA ALA A 307 -25.07 -28.79 14.50
C ALA A 307 -24.23 -29.82 15.28
N GLU A 308 -22.91 -29.59 15.44
CA GLU A 308 -22.05 -30.43 16.29
C GLU A 308 -22.30 -30.20 17.79
N GLY A 309 -22.99 -29.13 18.17
CA GLY A 309 -23.30 -28.81 19.57
C GLY A 309 -22.13 -28.24 20.35
N HIS A 310 -21.13 -27.68 19.67
CA HIS A 310 -19.97 -27.03 20.29
C HIS A 310 -20.26 -25.60 20.79
N LEU A 311 -21.42 -25.04 20.42
CA LEU A 311 -21.85 -23.68 20.80
C LEU A 311 -22.83 -23.63 22.00
N LYS A 312 -23.00 -24.74 22.74
CA LYS A 312 -23.99 -24.84 23.84
C LYS A 312 -23.83 -23.75 24.90
N ASP A 313 -22.60 -23.40 25.26
CA ASP A 313 -22.34 -22.39 26.29
C ASP A 313 -22.62 -20.96 25.78
N ASP A 314 -22.43 -20.71 24.49
CA ASP A 314 -22.78 -19.43 23.87
C ASP A 314 -24.30 -19.27 23.78
N LEU A 315 -25.01 -20.36 23.47
CA LEU A 315 -26.48 -20.39 23.50
C LEU A 315 -27.03 -20.14 24.91
N ARG A 316 -26.47 -20.80 25.94
CA ARG A 316 -26.87 -20.58 27.34
C ARG A 316 -26.69 -19.11 27.74
N ARG A 317 -25.52 -18.53 27.47
CA ARG A 317 -25.25 -17.13 27.75
C ARG A 317 -26.18 -16.19 27.01
N ALA A 318 -26.43 -16.44 25.72
CA ALA A 318 -27.38 -15.64 24.94
C ALA A 318 -28.80 -15.71 25.52
N THR A 319 -29.26 -16.90 25.93
CA THR A 319 -30.56 -17.04 26.58
C THR A 319 -30.61 -16.31 27.92
N GLU A 320 -29.57 -16.41 28.75
CA GLU A 320 -29.50 -15.72 30.03
C GLU A 320 -29.51 -14.19 29.86
N GLU A 321 -28.77 -13.65 28.87
CA GLU A 321 -28.78 -12.23 28.53
C GLU A 321 -30.14 -11.76 28.01
N GLU A 322 -30.84 -12.59 27.24
CA GLU A 322 -32.19 -12.28 26.74
C GLU A 322 -33.22 -12.27 27.87
N TYR A 323 -33.17 -13.26 28.78
CA TYR A 323 -33.98 -13.25 30.01
C TYR A 323 -33.71 -12.00 30.87
N GLN A 324 -32.44 -11.62 31.06
CA GLN A 324 -32.10 -10.41 31.82
C GLN A 324 -32.60 -9.12 31.15
N LYS A 325 -32.59 -9.04 29.81
CA LYS A 325 -33.15 -7.90 29.08
C LYS A 325 -34.67 -7.81 29.22
N LEU A 326 -35.36 -8.95 29.21
CA LEU A 326 -36.81 -9.01 29.44
C LEU A 326 -37.16 -8.57 30.87
N GLU A 327 -36.43 -9.03 31.87
CA GLU A 327 -36.60 -8.60 33.27
C GLU A 327 -36.34 -7.09 33.48
N GLN A 328 -35.46 -6.49 32.68
CA GLN A 328 -35.17 -5.05 32.74
C GLN A 328 -36.17 -4.19 31.95
N SER A 329 -36.81 -4.74 30.92
CA SER A 329 -37.87 -4.04 30.16
C SER A 329 -39.23 -4.04 30.88
N ASP A 330 -39.46 -5.02 31.76
CA ASP A 330 -40.62 -5.05 32.66
C ASP A 330 -40.37 -4.08 33.83
N GLY A 331 -40.62 -2.79 33.60
CA GLY A 331 -40.66 -1.79 34.66
C GLY A 331 -41.68 -2.17 35.76
N PRO A 332 -41.65 -1.54 36.94
CA PRO A 332 -42.36 -1.94 38.17
C PRO A 332 -43.91 -1.83 38.12
N SER A 333 -44.50 -1.81 36.92
CA SER A 333 -45.93 -1.65 36.68
C SER A 333 -46.65 -2.99 36.43
N GLU A 334 -45.98 -4.00 35.87
CA GLU A 334 -46.63 -5.28 35.51
C GLU A 334 -46.48 -6.39 36.56
N GLN A 335 -45.43 -6.35 37.40
CA GLN A 335 -45.27 -7.31 38.50
C GLN A 335 -46.45 -7.27 39.49
N GLY A 336 -47.02 -6.07 39.69
CA GLY A 336 -48.24 -5.89 40.50
C GLY A 336 -49.49 -6.49 39.87
N GLU A 337 -49.59 -6.59 38.54
CA GLU A 337 -50.77 -7.15 37.87
C GLU A 337 -50.75 -8.68 37.85
N VAL A 338 -49.57 -9.29 37.67
CA VAL A 338 -49.39 -10.74 37.77
C VAL A 338 -49.63 -11.22 39.22
N GLN A 339 -49.12 -10.50 40.23
CA GLN A 339 -49.37 -10.81 41.64
C GLN A 339 -50.83 -10.56 42.05
N LYS A 340 -51.50 -9.57 41.46
CA LYS A 340 -52.94 -9.32 41.67
C LYS A 340 -53.82 -10.38 41.02
N ARG A 341 -53.39 -10.97 39.90
CA ARG A 341 -54.06 -12.13 39.26
C ARG A 341 -53.78 -13.45 40.02
N LEU A 342 -52.58 -13.64 40.58
CA LEU A 342 -52.29 -14.79 41.47
C LEU A 342 -53.03 -14.70 42.81
N ALA A 343 -53.16 -13.50 43.40
CA ALA A 343 -53.86 -13.30 44.67
C ALA A 343 -55.38 -13.59 44.61
N GLY A 344 -55.97 -13.55 43.41
CA GLY A 344 -57.36 -13.95 43.16
C GLY A 344 -57.57 -15.47 43.05
N PHE A 345 -56.50 -16.26 43.01
CA PHE A 345 -56.55 -17.71 42.90
C PHE A 345 -56.40 -18.35 44.29
N GLN A 346 -57.38 -18.15 45.16
CA GLN A 346 -57.46 -18.91 46.42
C GLN A 346 -58.02 -20.31 46.11
N ILE A 347 -57.15 -21.30 46.10
CA ILE A 347 -57.55 -22.71 46.23
C ILE A 347 -58.05 -22.86 47.67
N GLY A 348 -59.35 -23.10 47.84
CA GLY A 348 -59.94 -23.35 49.15
C GLY A 348 -59.36 -24.63 49.76
N ASP A 349 -58.81 -24.50 50.97
CA ASP A 349 -58.37 -25.63 51.78
C ASP A 349 -59.56 -26.51 52.16
N SER A 350 -59.74 -27.62 51.44
CA SER A 350 -60.46 -28.79 51.97
C SER A 350 -59.43 -29.79 52.48
N ASN A 351 -59.31 -29.87 53.80
CA ASN A 351 -58.65 -30.95 54.52
C ASN A 351 -59.14 -32.31 54.01
N GLY A 352 -58.21 -33.18 53.58
CA GLY A 352 -58.54 -34.55 53.21
C GLY A 352 -57.36 -35.36 52.72
N ALA A 353 -56.64 -35.98 53.66
CA ALA A 353 -55.83 -37.18 53.52
C ALA A 353 -54.59 -37.14 52.58
N SER A 354 -53.42 -37.24 53.19
CA SER A 354 -52.17 -37.62 52.54
C SER A 354 -52.29 -38.97 51.80
N PRO A 355 -51.99 -39.05 50.49
CA PRO A 355 -51.61 -40.30 49.86
C PRO A 355 -50.09 -40.49 50.02
N ALA A 356 -49.70 -41.73 50.35
CA ALA A 356 -48.32 -42.19 50.44
C ALA A 356 -47.52 -41.95 49.13
N PRO A 357 -46.19 -41.82 49.19
CA PRO A 357 -45.37 -41.56 48.02
C PRO A 357 -45.40 -42.74 47.05
N ILE A 358 -45.85 -42.48 45.82
CA ILE A 358 -45.67 -43.39 44.69
C ILE A 358 -44.20 -43.29 44.25
N ALA A 359 -43.54 -44.45 44.25
CA ALA A 359 -42.14 -44.62 43.94
C ALA A 359 -41.78 -44.14 42.52
N SER A 360 -40.71 -43.35 42.41
CA SER A 360 -40.01 -43.12 41.15
C SER A 360 -39.40 -44.43 40.63
N PRO A 361 -39.47 -44.73 39.32
CA PRO A 361 -38.79 -45.88 38.75
C PRO A 361 -37.28 -45.63 38.77
N ARG A 362 -36.62 -46.30 39.72
CA ARG A 362 -35.17 -46.47 39.79
C ARG A 362 -34.75 -47.23 38.53
N ALA A 363 -34.13 -46.54 37.58
CA ALA A 363 -33.45 -47.19 36.47
C ALA A 363 -32.34 -48.08 37.04
N SER A 364 -32.51 -49.38 36.87
CA SER A 364 -31.57 -50.42 37.26
C SER A 364 -30.23 -50.23 36.55
N PRO A 365 -29.09 -50.42 37.24
CA PRO A 365 -27.80 -50.53 36.58
C PRO A 365 -27.77 -51.80 35.73
N VAL A 366 -27.36 -51.64 34.46
CA VAL A 366 -27.09 -52.75 33.54
C VAL A 366 -25.95 -53.60 34.13
N PRO A 367 -26.08 -54.94 34.22
CA PRO A 367 -24.98 -55.78 34.68
C PRO A 367 -23.91 -55.86 33.59
N TYR A 368 -22.69 -55.47 33.97
CA TYR A 368 -21.48 -55.77 33.24
C TYR A 368 -21.27 -57.29 33.26
N GLY A 369 -21.53 -57.95 32.13
CA GLY A 369 -21.21 -59.35 31.96
C GLY A 369 -19.71 -59.51 31.72
N ASP A 370 -19.02 -60.13 32.67
CA ASP A 370 -17.68 -60.66 32.52
C ASP A 370 -17.67 -61.71 31.40
N ALA A 371 -17.32 -61.30 30.19
CA ALA A 371 -16.90 -62.21 29.14
C ALA A 371 -15.45 -62.62 29.44
N GLN A 372 -15.29 -63.78 30.07
CA GLN A 372 -14.02 -64.49 30.17
C GLN A 372 -13.48 -64.73 28.75
N ALA A 373 -12.43 -64.00 28.38
CA ALA A 373 -11.66 -64.26 27.18
C ALA A 373 -10.92 -65.60 27.36
N ALA A 374 -11.27 -66.58 26.52
CA ALA A 374 -10.47 -67.78 26.36
C ALA A 374 -9.08 -67.40 25.81
N PRO A 375 -7.99 -68.07 26.25
CA PRO A 375 -6.66 -67.80 25.72
C PRO A 375 -6.63 -68.21 24.23
N PHE A 376 -6.35 -67.26 23.35
CA PHE A 376 -6.02 -67.54 21.96
C PHE A 376 -4.73 -68.36 21.92
N ALA A 377 -4.82 -69.55 21.33
CA ALA A 377 -3.68 -70.39 21.02
C ALA A 377 -2.78 -69.69 19.98
N GLU A 378 -1.48 -69.68 20.23
CA GLU A 378 -0.46 -69.19 19.29
C GLU A 378 -0.50 -70.00 17.98
N PRO A 379 -0.48 -69.35 16.80
CA PRO A 379 -0.34 -70.07 15.54
C PRO A 379 1.10 -70.59 15.37
N PRO A 380 1.29 -71.76 14.74
CA PRO A 380 2.61 -72.39 14.60
C PRO A 380 3.52 -71.58 13.67
N GLU A 381 4.77 -71.38 14.11
CA GLU A 381 5.81 -70.69 13.35
C GLU A 381 5.98 -71.26 11.94
N HIS A 382 5.91 -70.39 10.94
CA HIS A 382 6.16 -70.73 9.53
C HIS A 382 7.66 -70.53 9.25
N PRO A 383 8.38 -71.50 8.68
CA PRO A 383 9.81 -71.36 8.42
C PRO A 383 10.01 -70.57 7.13
N CYS A 384 10.08 -69.24 7.24
CA CYS A 384 10.57 -68.37 6.17
C CYS A 384 11.69 -67.47 6.75
N PRO A 385 12.86 -67.39 6.11
CA PRO A 385 14.00 -66.66 6.65
C PRO A 385 13.74 -65.14 6.60
N HIS A 386 13.74 -64.50 7.77
CA HIS A 386 13.81 -63.04 7.84
C HIS A 386 15.25 -62.57 7.56
N PRO A 387 15.46 -61.54 6.72
CA PRO A 387 16.79 -60.97 6.51
C PRO A 387 17.25 -60.26 7.79
N ILE A 388 18.32 -60.78 8.39
CA ILE A 388 19.00 -60.15 9.54
C ILE A 388 19.88 -59.04 8.97
N ILE A 389 19.46 -57.78 9.15
CA ILE A 389 20.31 -56.62 8.88
C ILE A 389 21.21 -56.45 10.11
N PRO A 390 22.55 -56.46 9.96
CA PRO A 390 23.45 -56.27 11.09
C PRO A 390 23.32 -54.85 11.66
N ASP A 391 23.32 -54.73 12.99
CA ASP A 391 23.10 -53.48 13.77
C ASP A 391 24.04 -52.31 13.40
N GLU A 392 25.14 -52.58 12.70
CA GLU A 392 26.08 -51.55 12.22
C GLU A 392 25.51 -50.69 11.08
N GLU A 393 24.55 -51.18 10.29
CA GLU A 393 23.87 -50.36 9.27
C GLU A 393 22.74 -49.52 9.84
N LEU A 394 22.10 -49.95 10.93
CA LEU A 394 21.09 -49.15 11.64
C LEU A 394 21.71 -47.92 12.32
N ARG A 395 23.00 -48.00 12.72
CA ARG A 395 23.72 -46.87 13.33
C ARG A 395 24.19 -45.79 12.36
N LYS A 396 24.27 -46.07 11.05
CA LYS A 396 24.64 -45.06 10.04
C LYS A 396 23.47 -44.20 9.55
N ALA A 397 22.23 -44.61 9.80
CA ALA A 397 21.04 -43.88 9.36
C ALA A 397 20.49 -42.87 10.40
N TYR A 398 21.07 -42.78 11.60
CA TYR A 398 20.50 -42.00 12.72
C TYR A 398 21.41 -40.96 13.38
N HIS A 399 22.55 -40.58 12.76
CA HIS A 399 23.39 -39.49 13.25
C HIS A 399 23.76 -38.48 12.17
N THR A 400 22.82 -37.57 11.87
CA THR A 400 23.11 -36.16 11.59
C THR A 400 21.95 -35.33 12.14
N ASN A 401 21.88 -35.23 13.46
CA ASN A 401 21.13 -34.21 14.19
C ASN A 401 21.85 -34.05 15.54
N GLU A 402 23.08 -33.56 15.51
CA GLU A 402 23.61 -32.87 16.69
C GLU A 402 23.25 -31.38 16.56
N PRO A 403 22.81 -30.74 17.66
CA PRO A 403 22.54 -29.31 17.68
C PRO A 403 23.86 -28.58 17.76
N ASP A 404 24.22 -27.81 16.72
CA ASP A 404 25.26 -26.81 16.86
C ASP A 404 24.89 -25.88 18.02
N GLU A 405 25.79 -25.83 19.00
CA GLU A 405 25.67 -25.02 20.20
C GLU A 405 25.35 -23.57 19.83
N LEU A 406 24.21 -23.10 20.33
CA LEU A 406 23.87 -21.68 20.43
C LEU A 406 24.85 -21.02 21.41
N ALA A 407 26.02 -20.63 20.91
CA ALA A 407 26.86 -19.66 21.56
C ALA A 407 26.19 -18.28 21.44
N ILE A 408 25.60 -17.84 22.56
CA ILE A 408 25.25 -16.44 22.80
C ILE A 408 26.58 -15.67 22.79
N GLN A 409 26.98 -15.15 21.63
CA GLN A 409 27.99 -14.11 21.58
C GLN A 409 27.30 -12.78 21.91
N ALA A 410 27.53 -12.33 23.14
CA ALA A 410 27.30 -10.95 23.51
C ALA A 410 28.06 -10.04 22.54
N TYR A 411 27.33 -9.28 21.73
CA TYR A 411 27.92 -8.21 20.95
C TYR A 411 28.38 -7.11 21.92
N ASN A 412 29.68 -7.11 22.22
CA ASN A 412 30.37 -5.92 22.69
C ASN A 412 30.40 -4.91 21.55
N VAL A 413 29.66 -3.82 21.72
CA VAL A 413 29.75 -2.62 20.89
C VAL A 413 31.12 -1.98 21.16
N PRO A 414 31.98 -1.77 20.16
CA PRO A 414 33.18 -0.96 20.33
C PRO A 414 32.74 0.51 20.45
N GLU A 415 33.01 1.12 21.61
CA GLU A 415 33.08 2.58 21.70
C GLU A 415 34.34 3.03 20.94
N ASP A 416 34.16 3.90 19.94
CA ASP A 416 35.23 4.75 19.46
C ASP A 416 34.86 6.23 19.64
N PRO A 417 35.82 7.07 20.04
CA PRO A 417 35.54 8.36 20.63
C PRO A 417 35.56 9.49 19.58
N THR A 418 34.93 10.61 19.92
CA THR A 418 35.03 11.94 19.27
C THR A 418 34.30 12.14 17.93
N SER A 419 33.12 12.77 17.97
CA SER A 419 33.03 14.20 17.61
C SER A 419 31.61 14.72 17.89
N SER A 420 31.53 15.61 18.88
CA SER A 420 30.39 16.47 19.10
C SER A 420 30.41 17.61 18.07
N ARG A 421 29.52 17.57 17.08
CA ARG A 421 29.10 18.77 16.36
C ARG A 421 27.60 18.92 16.45
N GLN A 422 27.21 19.78 17.39
CA GLN A 422 25.87 20.34 17.52
C GLN A 422 25.49 21.03 16.20
N GLY A 423 24.58 20.43 15.46
CA GLY A 423 23.85 21.08 14.38
C GLY A 423 22.81 22.03 14.98
N SER A 424 23.10 23.32 14.91
CA SER A 424 22.19 24.40 15.27
C SER A 424 20.95 24.41 14.35
N PRO A 425 19.75 24.71 14.87
CA PRO A 425 18.57 24.85 14.03
C PRO A 425 18.71 26.08 13.14
N LYS A 426 18.63 25.86 11.83
CA LYS A 426 18.60 26.92 10.81
C LYS A 426 17.45 27.88 11.13
N LYS A 427 17.81 29.13 11.43
CA LYS A 427 16.90 30.28 11.48
C LYS A 427 16.15 30.33 10.15
N GLY A 428 14.83 30.22 10.20
CA GLY A 428 13.98 30.60 9.08
C GLY A 428 14.26 32.06 8.73
N SER A 429 14.71 32.31 7.50
CA SER A 429 14.71 33.65 6.94
C SER A 429 13.26 34.08 6.83
N LYS A 430 12.83 35.00 7.69
CA LYS A 430 11.64 35.79 7.44
C LYS A 430 11.93 36.60 6.17
N SER A 431 11.44 36.14 5.02
CA SER A 431 11.26 37.01 3.87
C SER A 431 10.20 38.02 4.28
N VAL A 432 10.62 39.28 4.45
CA VAL A 432 9.71 40.40 4.59
C VAL A 432 8.91 40.46 3.29
N HIS A 433 7.64 40.09 3.36
CA HIS A 433 6.69 40.34 2.31
C HIS A 433 6.47 41.86 2.30
N PHE A 434 7.05 42.56 1.33
CA PHE A 434 6.50 43.85 0.97
C PHE A 434 5.14 43.56 0.36
N GLN A 435 4.10 44.10 0.99
CA GLN A 435 2.83 44.26 0.30
C GLN A 435 3.11 45.11 -0.92
N ASP A 436 3.05 44.49 -2.10
CA ASP A 436 2.93 45.19 -3.37
C ASP A 436 1.51 45.77 -3.45
N ASP A 437 1.21 46.71 -2.55
CA ASP A 437 0.06 47.58 -2.65
C ASP A 437 0.45 48.71 -3.62
N CYS A 438 -0.29 48.79 -4.72
CA CYS A 438 -0.17 49.83 -5.74
C CYS A 438 -0.52 51.23 -5.26
#